data_AF-A0A1C7MDR2-F1
#
_entry.id   AF-A0A1C7MDR2-F1
#
_cell.length_a   1.000
_cell.length_b   1.000
_cell.length_c   1.000
_cell.angle_alpha   90.00
_cell.angle_beta   90.00
_cell.angle_gamma   90.00
#
_symmetry.space_group_name_H-M   'P 1'
#
loop_
_entity.id
_entity.type
_entity.pdbx_description
1 polymer ?
#
loop_
_entity_poly.entity_id
_entity_poly.type
_entity_poly.pdbx_seq_one_letter_code
_entity_poly.pdbx_strand_id
1 'polypeptide(L)'
;MEHHVDSGDFDWDAVENDDNLELWVIRVPEGVKPKHLEDLKLDAPSTSKTSRIGSIDRKHTSYDVWSLGDHDEDESVGGEELRGLSCLLPRQKKGGKLYQAPKPVARHLVISARPTLPTPAHSSDSSSQSSPLTSHNPARFCYPKEVLKHRFMPLGSLAPVEDLSEIEVDAALLVKKPSHQSHTAAQERGDTSGKKRKGGGDVPKKSKKAKMAA
;
A
#
# COMPACT_ATOMS: atom_id res chain seq x y z
N MET A 1 33.87 -9.42 17.68
CA MET A 1 33.85 -8.20 16.86
C MET A 1 33.26 -7.10 17.73
N GLU A 2 34.12 -6.36 18.41
CA GLU A 2 33.72 -5.14 19.12
C GLU A 2 33.83 -3.99 18.12
N HIS A 3 32.69 -3.45 17.69
CA HIS A 3 32.65 -2.26 16.86
C HIS A 3 32.62 -1.05 17.79
N HIS A 4 33.77 -0.44 18.03
CA HIS A 4 33.86 0.85 18.71
C HIS A 4 33.35 1.94 17.76
N VAL A 5 32.03 2.07 17.65
CA VAL A 5 31.39 3.15 16.91
C VAL A 5 31.34 4.35 17.84
N ASP A 6 32.19 5.34 17.56
CA ASP A 6 32.08 6.65 18.21
C ASP A 6 30.75 7.27 17.80
N SER A 7 29.78 7.19 18.71
CA SER A 7 28.40 7.59 18.47
C SER A 7 28.15 9.05 18.86
N GLY A 8 29.21 9.78 19.26
CA GLY A 8 29.15 11.17 19.66
C GLY A 8 28.07 11.41 20.73
N ASP A 9 27.30 12.48 20.54
CA ASP A 9 26.23 12.92 21.46
C ASP A 9 24.96 12.05 21.38
N PHE A 10 24.87 11.13 20.41
CA PHE A 10 23.72 10.24 20.22
C PHE A 10 23.92 8.91 20.96
N ASP A 11 24.00 8.99 22.30
CA ASP A 11 24.20 7.84 23.21
C ASP A 11 22.99 7.60 24.10
N TRP A 12 22.77 6.33 24.47
CA TRP A 12 21.67 5.93 25.35
C TRP A 12 21.71 6.65 26.70
N ASP A 13 22.90 6.78 27.33
CA ASP A 13 23.02 7.44 28.62
C ASP A 13 22.78 8.96 28.48
N ALA A 14 23.12 9.58 27.35
CA ALA A 14 22.84 11.00 27.10
C ALA A 14 21.33 11.28 27.04
N VAL A 15 20.58 10.45 26.31
CA VAL A 15 19.11 10.59 26.19
C VAL A 15 18.40 10.29 27.51
N GLU A 16 18.91 9.37 28.34
CA GLU A 16 18.33 9.07 29.65
C GLU A 16 18.52 10.20 30.67
N ASN A 17 19.64 10.92 30.63
CA ASN A 17 19.99 11.91 31.66
C ASN A 17 19.43 13.32 31.40
N ASP A 18 19.00 13.62 30.16
CA ASP A 18 18.44 14.94 29.82
C ASP A 18 16.95 14.84 29.47
N ASP A 19 16.10 15.34 30.36
CA ASP A 19 14.64 15.34 30.19
C ASP A 19 14.16 16.22 29.02
N ASN A 20 14.94 17.21 28.59
CA ASN A 20 14.55 18.13 27.52
C ASN A 20 14.74 17.56 26.11
N LEU A 21 15.36 16.39 25.99
CA LEU A 21 15.55 15.72 24.70
C LEU A 21 14.31 14.90 24.32
N GLU A 22 13.86 15.12 23.09
CA GLU A 22 12.77 14.37 22.44
C GLU A 22 13.31 13.49 21.30
N LEU A 23 12.73 12.30 21.14
CA LEU A 23 13.04 11.39 20.03
C LEU A 23 12.03 11.58 18.90
N TRP A 24 12.51 11.90 17.71
CA TRP A 24 11.69 12.15 16.54
C TRP A 24 12.01 11.12 15.45
N VAL A 25 10.99 10.61 14.78
CA VAL A 25 11.13 9.72 13.62
C VAL A 25 10.59 10.43 12.39
N ILE A 26 11.41 10.50 11.34
CA ILE A 26 11.08 11.22 10.12
C ILE A 26 11.23 10.27 8.93
N ARG A 27 10.15 10.06 8.18
CA ARG A 27 10.18 9.36 6.89
C ARG A 27 10.44 10.35 5.77
N VAL A 28 11.53 10.13 5.05
CA VAL A 28 12.01 11.01 3.97
C VAL A 28 12.00 10.26 2.64
N PRO A 29 11.34 10.78 1.59
CA PRO A 29 11.42 10.21 0.24
C PRO A 29 12.86 10.24 -0.29
N GLU A 30 13.23 9.25 -1.10
CA GLU A 30 14.58 9.12 -1.67
C GLU A 30 15.04 10.37 -2.44
N GLY A 31 14.11 11.09 -3.07
CA GLY A 31 14.40 12.35 -3.79
C GLY A 31 14.80 13.53 -2.90
N VAL A 32 14.58 13.45 -1.59
CA VAL A 32 14.88 14.51 -0.63
C VAL A 32 16.18 14.18 0.11
N LYS A 33 17.22 14.97 -0.14
CA LYS A 33 18.54 14.81 0.51
C LYS A 33 18.57 15.53 1.85
N PRO A 34 19.39 15.12 2.84
CA PRO A 34 19.50 15.79 4.13
C PRO A 34 19.82 17.29 4.03
N LYS A 35 20.67 17.68 3.08
CA LYS A 35 20.98 19.09 2.76
C LYS A 35 19.77 19.95 2.37
N HIS A 36 18.64 19.31 2.05
CA HIS A 36 17.41 20.00 1.71
C HIS A 36 16.50 20.27 2.92
N LEU A 37 16.84 19.68 4.06
CA LEU A 37 16.14 19.81 5.33
C LEU A 37 16.85 20.79 6.29
N GLU A 38 18.03 21.27 5.91
CA GLU A 38 18.73 22.35 6.61
C GLU A 38 17.82 23.59 6.67
N ASP A 39 17.70 24.17 7.86
CA ASP A 39 16.87 25.35 8.17
C ASP A 39 15.37 25.22 7.89
N LEU A 40 14.86 23.99 7.80
CA LEU A 40 13.42 23.76 7.63
C LEU A 40 12.65 24.26 8.87
N LYS A 41 11.80 25.25 8.67
CA LYS A 41 10.87 25.74 9.69
C LYS A 41 9.59 24.93 9.61
N LEU A 42 9.34 24.16 10.66
CA LEU A 42 8.12 23.39 10.82
C LEU A 42 7.27 24.04 11.90
N ASP A 43 5.97 24.08 11.67
CA ASP A 43 5.04 24.42 12.74
C ASP A 43 5.05 23.32 13.80
N ALA A 44 4.81 23.70 15.05
CA ALA A 44 4.83 22.75 16.16
C ALA A 44 3.83 21.61 15.89
N PRO A 45 4.29 20.36 15.78
CA PRO A 45 3.40 19.23 15.52
C PRO A 45 2.38 19.10 16.65
N SER A 46 1.14 18.76 16.32
CA SER A 46 0.13 18.35 17.30
C SER A 46 0.12 16.83 17.39
N THR A 47 0.15 16.25 18.60
CA THR A 47 0.10 14.79 18.78
C THR A 47 -1.31 14.22 18.60
N SER A 48 -2.36 15.04 18.70
CA SER A 48 -3.72 14.53 18.73
C SER A 48 -4.27 14.18 17.35
N LYS A 49 -3.82 14.85 16.28
CA LYS A 49 -4.37 14.69 14.93
C LYS A 49 -3.28 14.72 13.88
N THR A 50 -3.47 13.91 12.85
CA THR A 50 -2.64 13.99 11.65
C THR A 50 -2.91 15.31 10.95
N SER A 51 -1.87 16.11 10.73
CA SER A 51 -2.00 17.42 10.09
C SER A 51 -0.76 17.80 9.31
N ARG A 52 -0.95 18.63 8.27
CA ARG A 52 0.16 19.20 7.51
C ARG A 52 0.80 20.35 8.28
N ILE A 53 2.08 20.21 8.59
CA ILE A 53 2.87 21.16 9.39
C ILE A 53 3.86 21.99 8.56
N GLY A 54 3.97 21.70 7.26
CA GLY A 54 4.85 22.44 6.37
C GLY A 54 4.87 21.89 4.96
N SER A 55 5.66 22.51 4.10
CA SER A 55 5.91 22.05 2.74
C SER A 55 7.33 22.38 2.29
N ILE A 56 7.89 21.54 1.42
CA ILE A 56 9.23 21.67 0.86
C ILE A 56 9.11 21.69 -0.66
N ASP A 57 9.43 22.82 -1.29
CA ASP A 57 9.40 22.93 -2.75
C ASP A 57 10.78 22.69 -3.36
N ARG A 58 10.84 21.81 -4.36
CA ARG A 58 12.08 21.47 -5.06
C ARG A 58 11.85 21.38 -6.57
N LYS A 59 12.39 22.33 -7.33
CA LYS A 59 12.42 22.35 -8.81
C LYS A 59 11.10 21.95 -9.50
N HIS A 60 10.81 20.64 -9.61
CA HIS A 60 9.65 20.07 -10.29
C HIS A 60 8.71 19.28 -9.35
N THR A 61 8.98 19.25 -8.05
CA THR A 61 8.20 18.48 -7.08
C THR A 61 8.06 19.25 -5.79
N SER A 62 6.83 19.43 -5.36
CA SER A 62 6.49 19.94 -4.03
C SER A 62 6.28 18.75 -3.11
N TYR A 63 6.74 18.85 -1.88
CA TYR A 63 6.51 17.85 -0.84
C TYR A 63 5.73 18.50 0.30
N ASP A 64 4.82 17.75 0.91
CA ASP A 64 4.13 18.12 2.13
C ASP A 64 4.77 17.41 3.32
N VAL A 65 4.90 18.13 4.42
CA VAL A 65 5.37 17.60 5.70
C VAL A 65 4.16 17.42 6.60
N TRP A 66 3.94 16.19 7.04
CA TRP A 66 2.82 15.79 7.87
C TRP A 66 3.32 15.36 9.24
N SER A 67 2.66 15.85 10.29
CA SER A 67 2.74 15.28 11.63
C SER A 67 1.70 14.19 11.73
N LEU A 68 2.10 12.98 12.09
CA LEU A 68 1.14 11.91 12.40
C LEU A 68 0.68 12.07 13.85
N GLY A 69 -0.62 12.22 14.06
CA GLY A 69 -1.22 12.15 15.39
C GLY A 69 -1.45 10.70 15.82
N ASP A 70 -1.84 10.47 17.06
CA ASP A 70 -2.10 9.11 17.58
C ASP A 70 -3.49 8.56 17.21
N HIS A 71 -4.42 9.41 16.76
CA HIS A 71 -5.78 9.03 16.37
C HIS A 71 -5.94 8.87 14.85
N ASP A 72 -6.68 7.82 14.44
CA ASP A 72 -6.77 7.30 13.06
C ASP A 72 -7.91 7.88 12.21
N GLU A 73 -8.62 8.91 12.70
CA GLU A 73 -9.97 9.16 12.18
C GLU A 73 -10.01 10.14 10.99
N ASP A 74 -8.99 10.98 10.80
CA ASP A 74 -9.16 12.18 9.98
C ASP A 74 -8.44 12.15 8.61
N GLU A 75 -7.28 11.50 8.44
CA GLU A 75 -6.59 11.45 7.13
C GLU A 75 -5.44 10.41 7.10
N SER A 76 -5.54 9.37 6.25
CA SER A 76 -4.45 8.40 6.06
C SER A 76 -3.48 8.89 4.98
N VAL A 77 -2.43 9.58 5.42
CA VAL A 77 -1.33 10.07 4.56
C VAL A 77 -0.30 8.96 4.26
N GLY A 78 -0.49 7.78 4.84
CA GLY A 78 0.53 6.73 4.93
C GLY A 78 1.56 7.04 6.02
N GLY A 79 2.37 6.04 6.39
CA GLY A 79 3.32 6.18 7.51
C GLY A 79 2.82 5.60 8.84
N GLU A 80 1.70 4.85 8.83
CA GLU A 80 1.18 4.15 10.01
C GLU A 80 2.21 3.21 10.65
N GLU A 81 3.15 2.69 9.86
CA GLU A 81 4.22 1.82 10.32
C GLU A 81 5.15 2.52 11.33
N LEU A 82 5.24 3.86 11.26
CA LEU A 82 6.16 4.63 12.09
C LEU A 82 5.77 4.58 13.57
N ARG A 83 4.48 4.44 13.88
CA ARG A 83 3.98 4.36 15.26
C ARG A 83 4.40 3.07 15.97
N GLY A 84 4.68 2.01 15.20
CA GLY A 84 5.13 0.72 15.72
C GLY A 84 6.65 0.60 15.91
N LEU A 85 7.41 1.66 15.62
CA LEU A 85 8.88 1.60 15.66
C LEU A 85 9.43 1.86 17.05
N SER A 86 10.38 1.02 17.46
CA SER A 86 11.20 1.23 18.65
C SER A 86 12.61 1.67 18.26
N CYS A 87 13.08 2.80 18.77
CA CYS A 87 14.45 3.25 18.53
C CYS A 87 15.46 2.43 19.35
N LEU A 88 16.58 2.06 18.73
CA LEU A 88 17.72 1.45 19.40
C LEU A 88 18.88 2.44 19.42
N LEU A 89 19.41 2.72 20.61
CA LEU A 89 20.53 3.61 20.82
C LEU A 89 21.78 2.81 21.20
N PRO A 90 22.97 3.18 20.68
CA PRO A 90 24.22 2.63 21.17
C PRO A 90 24.44 3.06 22.62
N ARG A 91 25.04 2.18 23.42
CA ARG A 91 25.47 2.50 24.79
C ARG A 91 26.97 2.33 24.91
N GLN A 92 27.70 3.43 24.88
CA GLN A 92 29.16 3.44 24.89
C GLN A 92 29.73 2.73 26.14
N LYS A 93 29.15 2.98 27.32
CA LYS A 93 29.55 2.32 28.59
C LYS A 93 29.41 0.79 28.59
N LYS A 94 28.58 0.24 27.70
CA LYS A 94 28.37 -1.21 27.56
C LYS A 94 28.99 -1.76 26.27
N GLY A 95 30.10 -1.17 25.83
CA GLY A 95 30.87 -1.62 24.67
C GLY A 95 30.17 -1.36 23.33
N GLY A 96 29.39 -0.28 23.23
CA GLY A 96 28.72 0.12 21.99
C GLY A 96 27.55 -0.78 21.56
N LYS A 97 27.06 -1.67 22.44
CA LYS A 97 25.88 -2.50 22.16
C LYS A 97 24.63 -1.63 22.06
N LEU A 98 23.70 -2.05 21.21
CA LEU A 98 22.42 -1.37 21.01
C LEU A 98 21.42 -1.76 22.10
N TYR A 99 20.75 -0.77 22.68
CA TYR A 99 19.69 -0.91 23.67
C TYR A 99 18.46 -0.15 23.22
N GLN A 100 17.28 -0.60 23.64
CA GLN A 100 16.04 0.14 23.41
C GLN A 100 16.14 1.52 24.05
N ALA A 101 15.76 2.56 23.30
CA ALA A 101 15.77 3.92 23.78
C ALA A 101 14.94 4.05 25.07
N PRO A 102 15.42 4.82 26.05
CA PRO A 102 14.76 4.92 27.35
C PRO A 102 13.45 5.73 27.27
N LYS A 103 13.36 6.62 26.27
CA LYS A 103 12.17 7.41 25.97
C LYS A 103 11.45 6.85 24.73
N PRO A 104 10.11 6.93 24.68
CA PRO A 104 9.37 6.63 23.45
C PRO A 104 9.63 7.71 22.39
N VAL A 105 9.28 7.39 21.14
CA VAL A 105 9.28 8.37 20.05
C VAL A 105 8.18 9.41 20.34
N ALA A 106 8.58 10.66 20.54
CA ALA A 106 7.68 11.75 20.85
C ALA A 106 6.89 12.20 19.61
N ARG A 107 7.52 12.20 18.43
CA ARG A 107 6.93 12.73 17.19
C ARG A 107 7.24 11.85 15.98
N HIS A 108 6.24 11.69 15.12
CA HIS A 108 6.33 10.96 13.86
C HIS A 108 6.01 11.91 12.71
N LEU A 109 6.97 12.12 11.81
CA LEU A 109 6.84 12.99 10.66
C LEU A 109 6.93 12.21 9.35
N VAL A 110 6.08 12.56 8.39
CA VAL A 110 6.07 11.99 7.05
C VAL A 110 6.21 13.11 6.04
N ILE A 111 7.25 13.01 5.21
CA ILE A 111 7.40 13.87 4.03
C ILE A 111 6.83 13.11 2.84
N SER A 112 5.77 13.61 2.21
CA SER A 112 5.12 12.99 1.05
C SER A 112 5.16 13.91 -0.15
N ALA A 113 5.34 13.36 -1.36
CA ALA A 113 5.29 14.17 -2.57
C ALA A 113 3.85 14.60 -2.85
N ARG A 114 3.64 15.88 -3.16
CA ARG A 114 2.34 16.37 -3.62
C ARG A 114 1.99 15.71 -4.95
N PRO A 115 0.74 15.23 -5.13
CA PRO A 115 0.29 14.77 -6.43
C PRO A 115 0.38 15.91 -7.45
N THR A 116 1.12 15.71 -8.54
CA THR A 116 1.14 16.68 -9.63
C THR A 116 -0.21 16.60 -10.35
N LEU A 117 -1.02 17.65 -10.24
CA LEU A 117 -2.19 17.78 -11.09
C LEU A 117 -1.70 17.84 -12.54
N PRO A 118 -2.31 17.09 -13.47
CA PRO A 118 -1.93 17.15 -14.87
C PRO A 118 -2.11 18.59 -15.35
N THR A 119 -1.02 19.22 -15.78
CA THR A 119 -1.08 20.54 -16.41
C THR A 119 -2.05 20.44 -17.58
N PRO A 120 -3.14 21.23 -17.63
CA PRO A 120 -4.04 21.22 -18.77
C PRO A 120 -3.22 21.55 -20.02
N ALA A 121 -3.45 20.78 -21.10
CA ALA A 121 -2.70 20.95 -22.34
C ALA A 121 -2.69 22.43 -22.74
N HIS A 122 -1.50 22.98 -22.97
CA HIS A 122 -1.35 24.34 -23.50
C HIS A 122 -2.11 24.40 -24.83
N SER A 123 -3.25 25.08 -24.84
CA SER A 123 -3.98 25.44 -26.04
C SER A 123 -3.11 26.42 -26.84
N SER A 124 -2.27 25.88 -27.71
CA SER A 124 -1.61 26.66 -28.75
C SER A 124 -2.65 27.08 -29.77
N ASP A 125 -2.82 28.40 -29.86
CA ASP A 125 -3.56 29.19 -30.83
C ASP A 125 -5.08 29.37 -30.73
N SER A 126 -5.42 30.66 -30.74
CA SER A 126 -6.67 31.29 -31.21
C SER A 126 -7.84 31.40 -30.25
N SER A 127 -7.85 32.54 -29.53
CA SER A 127 -9.00 33.43 -29.34
C SER A 127 -10.40 32.81 -29.51
N SER A 128 -11.00 32.33 -28.42
CA SER A 128 -12.40 32.61 -28.04
C SER A 128 -12.86 31.70 -26.89
N GLN A 129 -13.44 32.34 -25.87
CA GLN A 129 -14.49 31.86 -24.98
C GLN A 129 -14.30 30.51 -24.25
N SER A 130 -14.16 30.66 -22.93
CA SER A 130 -14.54 29.73 -21.89
C SER A 130 -15.75 28.85 -22.24
N SER A 131 -15.47 27.63 -22.68
CA SER A 131 -16.42 26.52 -22.55
C SER A 131 -15.62 25.24 -22.31
N PRO A 132 -16.09 24.34 -21.44
CA PRO A 132 -15.44 23.06 -21.26
C PRO A 132 -15.41 22.36 -22.62
N LEU A 133 -14.24 21.82 -22.98
CA LEU A 133 -14.01 20.95 -24.14
C LEU A 133 -14.90 19.71 -24.02
N THR A 134 -16.17 19.90 -24.32
CA THR A 134 -17.15 18.85 -24.50
C THR A 134 -16.75 18.28 -25.84
N SER A 135 -15.90 17.25 -25.84
CA SER A 135 -15.68 16.43 -27.02
C SER A 135 -17.04 15.90 -27.42
N HIS A 136 -17.69 16.61 -28.33
CA HIS A 136 -18.96 16.19 -28.90
C HIS A 136 -18.59 15.03 -29.81
N ASN A 137 -18.60 13.83 -29.26
CA ASN A 137 -18.54 12.62 -30.06
C ASN A 137 -19.66 12.78 -31.11
N PRO A 138 -19.34 12.79 -32.42
CA PRO A 138 -20.37 12.92 -33.43
C PRO A 138 -21.45 11.88 -33.14
N ALA A 139 -22.71 12.27 -33.26
CA ALA A 139 -23.83 11.37 -33.02
C ALA A 139 -23.55 10.06 -33.78
N ARG A 140 -23.43 8.95 -33.05
CA ARG A 140 -23.22 7.65 -33.68
C ARG A 140 -24.36 7.43 -34.67
N PHE A 141 -24.06 6.83 -35.81
CA PHE A 141 -25.10 6.44 -36.77
C PHE A 141 -26.09 5.51 -36.06
N CYS A 142 -27.29 6.01 -35.81
CA CYS A 142 -28.40 5.23 -35.27
C CYS A 142 -29.23 4.75 -36.45
N TYR A 143 -29.22 3.45 -36.72
CA TYR A 143 -30.11 2.87 -37.71
C TYR A 143 -31.55 2.88 -37.17
N PRO A 144 -32.55 3.22 -38.00
CA PRO A 144 -33.96 3.14 -37.63
C PRO A 144 -34.33 1.74 -37.10
N LYS A 145 -35.27 1.66 -36.16
CA LYS A 145 -35.67 0.37 -35.56
C LYS A 145 -36.31 -0.55 -36.59
N GLU A 146 -36.86 0.02 -37.66
CA GLU A 146 -37.51 -0.67 -38.77
C GLU A 146 -36.51 -1.47 -39.64
N VAL A 147 -35.22 -1.10 -39.63
CA VAL A 147 -34.17 -1.79 -40.40
C VAL A 147 -33.49 -2.91 -39.58
N LEU A 148 -33.71 -2.97 -38.27
CA LEU A 148 -33.14 -3.97 -37.36
C LEU A 148 -34.02 -5.23 -37.33
N LYS A 149 -33.93 -6.06 -38.37
CA LYS A 149 -34.77 -7.27 -38.55
C LYS A 149 -34.36 -8.46 -37.68
N HIS A 150 -33.09 -8.54 -37.29
CA HIS A 150 -32.57 -9.67 -36.53
C HIS A 150 -32.60 -9.36 -35.04
N ARG A 151 -33.46 -10.05 -34.31
CA ARG A 151 -33.43 -10.07 -32.84
C ARG A 151 -32.98 -11.45 -32.42
N PHE A 152 -31.90 -11.52 -31.65
CA PHE A 152 -31.50 -12.76 -31.00
C PHE A 152 -32.59 -13.12 -29.97
N MET A 153 -33.29 -14.22 -30.23
CA MET A 153 -34.32 -14.75 -29.36
C MET A 153 -33.87 -16.16 -28.94
N PRO A 154 -33.24 -16.30 -27.75
CA PRO A 154 -32.82 -17.60 -27.29
C PRO A 154 -34.03 -18.50 -27.07
N LEU A 155 -33.78 -19.81 -27.16
CA LEU A 155 -34.79 -20.84 -26.94
C LEU A 155 -35.41 -20.66 -25.55
N GLY A 156 -36.74 -20.55 -25.47
CA GLY A 156 -37.47 -20.31 -24.22
C GLY A 156 -37.84 -18.84 -23.94
N SER A 157 -37.37 -17.87 -24.71
CA SER A 157 -37.71 -16.44 -24.48
C SER A 157 -39.18 -16.07 -24.77
N LEU A 158 -39.89 -16.93 -25.49
CA LEU A 158 -41.32 -16.82 -25.78
C LEU A 158 -42.18 -17.75 -24.92
N ALA A 159 -41.59 -18.42 -23.93
CA ALA A 159 -42.38 -19.20 -22.99
C ALA A 159 -43.38 -18.24 -22.31
N PRO A 160 -44.69 -18.56 -22.29
CA PRO A 160 -45.65 -17.83 -21.50
C PRO A 160 -45.14 -17.79 -20.06
N VAL A 161 -44.89 -16.58 -19.54
CA VAL A 161 -44.73 -16.41 -18.10
C VAL A 161 -46.15 -16.51 -17.56
N GLU A 162 -46.58 -17.73 -17.24
CA GLU A 162 -47.67 -17.87 -16.28
C GLU A 162 -47.21 -17.16 -15.00
N ASP A 163 -48.05 -16.25 -14.52
CA ASP A 163 -47.78 -15.40 -13.37
C ASP A 163 -47.69 -16.29 -12.13
N LEU A 164 -46.53 -16.88 -11.88
CA LEU A 164 -46.23 -17.66 -10.69
C LEU A 164 -45.91 -16.71 -9.53
N SER A 165 -46.86 -15.84 -9.21
CA SER A 165 -46.94 -15.18 -7.92
C SER A 165 -47.53 -16.15 -6.89
N GLU A 166 -46.87 -17.28 -6.66
CA GLU A 166 -47.08 -18.18 -5.51
C GLU A 166 -46.07 -19.35 -5.60
N ILE A 167 -44.81 -19.05 -5.31
CA ILE A 167 -43.87 -20.09 -4.86
C ILE A 167 -44.08 -20.19 -3.35
N GLU A 168 -45.07 -20.98 -2.96
CA GLU A 168 -45.26 -21.42 -1.58
C GLU A 168 -44.10 -22.35 -1.23
N VAL A 169 -43.18 -21.85 -0.39
CA VAL A 169 -42.04 -22.59 0.13
C VAL A 169 -42.56 -23.53 1.20
N ASP A 170 -43.01 -24.72 0.81
CA ASP A 170 -43.61 -25.64 1.77
C ASP A 170 -42.60 -26.53 2.49
N ALA A 171 -42.94 -26.72 3.76
CA ALA A 171 -42.12 -27.16 4.86
C ALA A 171 -41.55 -28.58 4.72
N ALA A 172 -40.43 -28.76 5.41
CA ALA A 172 -39.80 -30.05 5.66
C ALA A 172 -40.78 -31.08 6.24
N LEU A 173 -40.93 -32.22 5.56
CA LEU A 173 -41.51 -33.44 6.13
C LEU A 173 -40.53 -34.62 6.02
N LEU A 174 -39.97 -34.94 7.19
CA LEU A 174 -39.77 -36.26 7.78
C LEU A 174 -39.73 -37.49 6.84
N VAL A 175 -38.50 -38.00 6.70
CA VAL A 175 -38.06 -39.40 6.84
C VAL A 175 -39.13 -40.50 6.71
N LYS A 176 -39.00 -41.32 5.65
CA LYS A 176 -39.21 -42.78 5.73
C LYS A 176 -38.17 -43.52 4.87
N LYS A 177 -37.38 -44.36 5.55
CA LYS A 177 -36.47 -45.37 4.95
C LYS A 177 -37.27 -46.48 4.27
N PRO A 178 -36.67 -47.13 3.26
CA PRO A 178 -36.77 -48.58 3.16
C PRO A 178 -35.41 -49.28 3.24
N SER A 179 -35.46 -50.45 3.87
CA SER A 179 -34.38 -51.36 4.23
C SER A 179 -33.85 -52.21 3.07
N HIS A 180 -32.54 -52.46 3.11
CA HIS A 180 -31.77 -53.64 2.66
C HIS A 180 -32.33 -54.53 1.55
N GLN A 181 -31.55 -54.66 0.46
CA GLN A 181 -31.01 -55.97 0.05
C GLN A 181 -29.59 -55.81 -0.52
N SER A 182 -28.72 -56.67 -0.01
CA SER A 182 -27.30 -56.85 -0.26
C SER A 182 -27.03 -57.62 -1.55
N HIS A 183 -25.94 -57.32 -2.27
CA HIS A 183 -24.97 -58.30 -2.79
C HIS A 183 -23.63 -57.61 -3.19
N THR A 184 -22.58 -57.99 -2.48
CA THR A 184 -21.16 -58.26 -2.86
C THR A 184 -20.80 -58.23 -4.36
N ALA A 185 -19.60 -57.92 -4.90
CA ALA A 185 -18.23 -57.66 -4.41
C ALA A 185 -17.31 -57.23 -5.62
N ALA A 186 -16.03 -56.91 -5.32
CA ALA A 186 -14.83 -56.71 -6.17
C ALA A 186 -14.60 -55.27 -6.70
N GLN A 187 -13.60 -54.48 -6.30
CA GLN A 187 -12.13 -54.61 -6.12
C GLN A 187 -11.33 -54.35 -7.42
N GLU A 188 -10.62 -53.22 -7.47
CA GLU A 188 -9.26 -52.96 -8.02
C GLU A 188 -8.99 -51.44 -7.96
N ARG A 189 -8.20 -50.89 -7.03
CA ARG A 189 -6.72 -50.72 -7.02
C ARG A 189 -6.10 -50.34 -8.36
N GLY A 190 -5.54 -49.13 -8.42
CA GLY A 190 -4.68 -48.64 -9.50
C GLY A 190 -3.92 -47.38 -9.08
N ASP A 191 -2.84 -47.58 -8.32
CA ASP A 191 -1.75 -46.62 -8.08
C ASP A 191 -1.02 -46.31 -9.41
N THR A 192 -0.75 -45.04 -9.70
CA THR A 192 0.45 -44.68 -10.47
C THR A 192 1.08 -43.38 -9.97
N SER A 193 2.19 -43.59 -9.29
CA SER A 193 3.27 -42.67 -8.98
C SER A 193 3.88 -41.97 -10.20
N GLY A 194 4.32 -40.72 -10.00
CA GLY A 194 5.65 -40.31 -10.47
C GLY A 194 5.71 -39.06 -11.36
N LYS A 195 6.20 -37.95 -10.80
CA LYS A 195 7.25 -37.18 -11.47
C LYS A 195 8.08 -36.34 -10.49
N LYS A 196 9.26 -36.87 -10.16
CA LYS A 196 10.42 -36.14 -9.66
C LYS A 196 10.77 -35.00 -10.63
N ARG A 197 11.06 -33.81 -10.11
CA ARG A 197 12.07 -32.93 -10.69
C ARG A 197 13.18 -32.68 -9.66
N LYS A 198 14.39 -32.80 -10.18
CA LYS A 198 15.71 -32.87 -9.56
C LYS A 198 16.48 -31.64 -10.02
N GLY A 199 17.31 -31.10 -9.14
CA GLY A 199 18.36 -30.11 -9.44
C GLY A 199 18.04 -28.76 -8.81
N GLY A 200 18.81 -28.21 -7.87
CA GLY A 200 20.20 -28.48 -7.47
C GLY A 200 21.05 -27.24 -7.74
N GLY A 201 21.81 -26.80 -6.74
CA GLY A 201 22.96 -25.90 -6.97
C GLY A 201 22.97 -24.63 -6.14
N ASP A 202 23.32 -24.77 -4.87
CA ASP A 202 23.99 -23.75 -4.07
C ASP A 202 25.49 -23.76 -4.45
N VAL A 203 26.04 -22.66 -4.99
CA VAL A 203 27.48 -22.30 -4.87
C VAL A 203 27.66 -20.78 -5.04
N PRO A 204 28.32 -20.09 -4.09
CA PRO A 204 28.75 -18.70 -4.18
C PRO A 204 30.18 -18.57 -4.74
N LYS A 205 30.48 -17.55 -5.56
CA LYS A 205 31.88 -17.20 -5.93
C LYS A 205 32.16 -15.70 -6.08
N LYS A 206 32.94 -15.21 -5.11
CA LYS A 206 34.23 -14.49 -5.23
C LYS A 206 34.30 -13.12 -5.94
N SER A 207 34.48 -12.09 -5.10
CA SER A 207 35.62 -11.15 -5.05
C SER A 207 36.47 -10.92 -6.31
N LYS A 208 36.63 -9.65 -6.71
CA LYS A 208 37.93 -9.15 -7.20
C LYS A 208 38.17 -7.69 -6.75
N LYS A 209 39.39 -7.52 -6.23
CA LYS A 209 40.00 -6.35 -5.59
C LYS A 209 40.56 -5.37 -6.63
N ALA A 210 40.44 -4.08 -6.30
CA ALA A 210 41.21 -2.86 -6.63
C ALA A 210 42.16 -2.77 -7.84
N LYS A 211 42.24 -1.55 -8.40
CA LYS A 211 43.53 -0.90 -8.71
C LYS A 211 43.44 0.64 -8.69
N MET A 212 44.24 1.26 -7.83
CA MET A 212 44.64 2.67 -7.84
C MET A 212 45.56 2.98 -9.04
N ALA A 213 45.49 4.22 -9.52
CA ALA A 213 46.55 4.99 -10.17
C ALA A 213 45.97 6.41 -10.36
N ALA A 214 46.66 7.52 -10.20
CA ALA A 214 47.95 7.88 -9.61
C ALA A 214 47.83 9.37 -9.26
#